data_AF-A0A4Y8DB09-F1
#
_entry.id   AF-A0A4Y8DB09-F1
#
_cell.length_a   1.000
_cell.length_b   1.000
_cell.length_c   1.000
_cell.angle_alpha   90.00
_cell.angle_beta   90.00
_cell.angle_gamma   90.00
#
_symmetry.space_group_name_H-M   'P 1'
#
loop_
_entity.id
_entity.type
_entity.pdbx_description
1 polymer ?
#
loop_
_entity_poly.entity_id
_entity_poly.type
_entity_poly.pdbx_seq_one_letter_code
_entity_poly.pdbx_strand_id
1 'polypeptide(L)'
;MLLKCKGADQYTKCAKARRTKNRPVAVSTVFIGLNECMKRIHEIELMEMLEMIREGSVEEYIEKQEELIGLCLERILWFLDKTVIRKPKPMQTQILRRLIYGKSDTLCIARTGFGKSLILHSFSVLTGKITLQIVPLTKLGEEQFEDIKKLPRTSPCFLNSESMKEQSKIIDQISKGDYTHILLGLEQAASPKFKDALKSSDLQSRIGLIVIDECYLIV
;
A
#
# COMPACT_ATOMS: atom_id res chain seq x y z
N MET A 1 -3.91 -16.01 17.14
CA MET A 1 -5.10 -16.67 16.57
C MET A 1 -5.01 -16.55 15.05
N LEU A 2 -4.52 -17.58 14.37
CA LEU A 2 -4.30 -17.60 12.92
C LEU A 2 -5.61 -17.86 12.18
N LEU A 3 -6.01 -16.95 11.30
CA LEU A 3 -7.04 -17.22 10.29
C LEU A 3 -6.34 -17.54 8.95
N LYS A 4 -6.25 -18.83 8.64
CA LYS A 4 -5.90 -19.35 7.32
C LYS A 4 -7.01 -19.01 6.33
N CYS A 5 -6.73 -18.29 5.26
CA CYS A 5 -7.57 -18.30 4.06
C CYS A 5 -7.02 -19.32 3.06
N LYS A 6 -7.81 -20.38 2.83
CA LYS A 6 -7.59 -21.41 1.82
C LYS A 6 -7.73 -20.81 0.41
N GLY A 7 -6.97 -21.37 -0.53
CA GLY A 7 -7.03 -21.03 -1.95
C GLY A 7 -8.38 -21.35 -2.61
N ALA A 8 -8.62 -20.66 -3.72
CA ALA A 8 -9.62 -21.01 -4.71
C ALA A 8 -9.13 -20.54 -6.08
N ASP A 9 -8.62 -21.50 -6.85
CA ASP A 9 -8.73 -21.50 -8.31
C ASP A 9 -10.20 -21.57 -8.70
N GLN A 10 -10.48 -21.16 -9.95
CA GLN A 10 -11.78 -21.06 -10.63
C GLN A 10 -12.49 -19.73 -10.43
N TYR A 11 -12.57 -18.93 -11.51
CA TYR A 11 -13.83 -18.66 -12.22
C TYR A 11 -13.59 -17.68 -13.37
N THR A 12 -13.50 -18.25 -14.57
CA THR A 12 -13.75 -17.54 -15.83
C THR A 12 -15.25 -17.28 -15.96
N LYS A 13 -15.61 -16.14 -16.55
CA LYS A 13 -16.95 -15.72 -17.03
C LYS A 13 -17.94 -15.22 -15.97
N CYS A 14 -18.11 -13.89 -15.89
CA CYS A 14 -19.41 -13.27 -16.14
C CYS A 14 -19.26 -11.76 -16.39
N ALA A 15 -19.40 -11.36 -17.66
CA ALA A 15 -19.58 -9.97 -18.04
C ALA A 15 -21.08 -9.62 -17.96
N LYS A 16 -21.43 -8.48 -17.34
CA LYS A 16 -22.64 -7.70 -17.65
C LYS A 16 -22.56 -6.27 -17.11
N ALA A 17 -22.25 -5.36 -18.04
CA ALA A 17 -22.76 -4.01 -18.30
C ALA A 17 -23.27 -3.05 -17.18
N ARG A 18 -22.85 -1.78 -17.35
CA ARG A 18 -23.36 -0.48 -16.84
C ARG A 18 -22.74 -0.03 -15.50
N ARG A 19 -22.28 1.21 -15.29
CA ARG A 19 -22.67 2.53 -15.84
C ARG A 19 -21.47 3.50 -15.75
N THR A 20 -21.36 4.34 -16.76
CA THR A 20 -20.37 5.41 -16.97
C THR A 20 -20.38 6.48 -15.88
N LYS A 21 -19.26 6.67 -15.17
CA LYS A 21 -18.86 7.96 -14.57
C LYS A 21 -17.33 8.09 -14.63
N ASN A 22 -16.88 9.17 -15.29
CA ASN A 22 -15.53 9.73 -15.38
C ASN A 22 -14.40 8.87 -14.80
N ARG A 23 -13.82 8.01 -15.63
CA ARG A 23 -12.43 7.58 -15.45
C ARG A 23 -11.52 8.71 -15.97
N PRO A 24 -10.46 9.09 -15.26
CA PRO A 24 -9.43 9.92 -15.86
C PRO A 24 -8.90 9.18 -17.10
N VAL A 25 -8.82 9.90 -18.21
CA VAL A 25 -8.29 9.41 -19.49
C VAL A 25 -6.91 8.83 -19.21
N ALA A 26 -6.75 7.54 -19.49
CA ALA A 26 -5.45 6.90 -19.45
C ALA A 26 -4.60 7.56 -20.54
N VAL A 27 -3.64 8.38 -20.13
CA VAL A 27 -2.51 8.74 -21.00
C VAL A 27 -1.78 7.41 -21.22
N SER A 28 -1.96 6.85 -22.41
CA SER A 28 -1.25 5.65 -22.84
C SER A 28 0.21 6.05 -23.11
N THR A 29 0.99 6.21 -22.05
CA THR A 29 2.45 6.18 -22.15
C THR A 29 2.80 4.78 -22.66
N VAL A 30 3.40 4.73 -23.85
CA VAL A 30 3.95 3.49 -24.40
C VAL A 30 4.97 3.00 -23.38
N PHE A 31 4.70 1.84 -22.79
CA PHE A 31 5.61 1.24 -21.83
C PHE A 31 6.87 0.77 -22.58
N ILE A 32 8.02 1.39 -22.30
CA ILE A 32 9.26 1.27 -23.11
C ILE A 32 10.14 0.08 -22.66
N GLY A 33 9.63 -0.76 -21.74
CA GLY A 33 10.33 -1.92 -21.17
C GLY A 33 11.00 -1.60 -19.82
N LEU A 34 11.00 -2.56 -18.89
CA LEU A 34 11.48 -2.36 -17.50
C LEU A 34 12.87 -1.73 -17.43
N ASN A 35 13.80 -2.25 -18.22
CA ASN A 35 15.19 -1.84 -18.20
C ASN A 35 15.36 -0.35 -18.57
N GLU A 36 14.55 0.15 -19.49
CA GLU A 36 14.60 1.56 -19.88
C GLU A 36 13.94 2.45 -18.83
N CYS A 37 12.81 1.99 -18.26
CA CYS A 37 12.17 2.66 -17.15
C CYS A 37 13.12 2.79 -15.93
N MET A 38 13.85 1.73 -15.58
CA MET A 38 14.83 1.76 -14.49
C MET A 38 15.92 2.82 -14.69
N LYS A 39 16.43 3.00 -15.91
CA LYS A 39 17.43 4.03 -16.21
C LYS A 39 16.90 5.46 -16.06
N ARG A 40 15.60 5.66 -16.28
CA ARG A 40 14.95 6.97 -16.28
C ARG A 40 14.08 7.21 -15.05
N ILE A 41 14.32 6.49 -13.94
CA ILE A 41 13.45 6.49 -12.76
C ILE A 41 13.14 7.91 -12.22
N HIS A 42 14.06 8.86 -12.35
CA HIS A 42 13.88 10.23 -11.87
C HIS A 42 12.88 11.06 -12.69
N GLU A 43 12.54 10.62 -13.91
CA GLU A 43 11.56 11.24 -14.80
C GLU A 43 10.19 10.58 -14.70
N ILE A 44 10.12 9.39 -14.09
CA ILE A 44 8.92 8.56 -14.02
C ILE A 44 7.94 9.09 -12.98
N GLU A 45 6.66 9.17 -13.34
CA GLU A 45 5.58 9.48 -12.41
C GLU A 45 5.24 8.26 -11.53
N LEU A 46 4.75 8.48 -10.30
CA LEU A 46 4.49 7.37 -9.36
C LEU A 46 3.56 6.29 -9.93
N MET A 47 2.66 6.67 -10.84
CA MET A 47 1.70 5.75 -11.46
C MET A 47 2.33 4.75 -12.44
N GLU A 48 3.40 5.14 -13.11
CA GLU A 48 4.12 4.25 -14.03
C GLU A 48 4.89 3.17 -13.27
N MET A 49 5.27 3.44 -12.01
CA MET A 49 5.92 2.44 -11.16
C MET A 49 5.05 1.22 -10.89
N LEU A 50 3.72 1.36 -10.88
CA LEU A 50 2.81 0.22 -10.76
C LEU A 50 3.04 -0.80 -11.88
N GLU A 51 3.23 -0.32 -13.10
CA GLU A 51 3.46 -1.19 -14.26
C GLU A 51 4.86 -1.78 -14.24
N MET A 52 5.87 -1.00 -13.83
CA MET A 52 7.23 -1.51 -13.59
C MET A 52 7.25 -2.67 -12.58
N ILE A 53 6.49 -2.55 -11.49
CA ILE A 53 6.39 -3.60 -10.46
C ILE A 53 5.65 -4.84 -10.99
N ARG A 54 4.63 -4.67 -11.84
CA ARG A 54 3.97 -5.80 -12.49
C ARG A 54 4.90 -6.55 -13.42
N GLU A 55 5.62 -5.83 -14.28
CA GLU A 55 6.56 -6.44 -15.21
C GLU A 55 7.74 -7.09 -14.48
N GLY A 56 8.22 -6.49 -13.38
CA GLY A 56 9.25 -7.08 -12.51
C GLY A 56 8.87 -8.42 -11.87
N SER A 57 7.62 -8.87 -12.00
CA SER A 57 7.16 -10.19 -11.56
C SER A 57 7.54 -11.31 -12.54
N VAL A 58 8.01 -10.99 -13.75
CA VAL A 58 8.45 -11.97 -14.75
C VAL A 58 9.79 -12.59 -14.33
N GLU A 59 9.99 -13.88 -14.64
CA GLU A 59 11.14 -14.68 -14.22
C GLU A 59 12.49 -14.07 -14.63
N GLU A 60 12.56 -13.46 -15.82
CA GLU A 60 13.75 -12.75 -16.32
C GLU A 60 14.24 -11.64 -15.36
N TYR A 61 13.32 -11.02 -14.61
CA TYR A 61 13.63 -9.88 -13.76
C TYR A 61 13.87 -10.24 -12.29
N ILE A 62 13.85 -11.52 -11.91
CA ILE A 62 14.05 -11.96 -10.53
C ILE A 62 15.33 -11.36 -9.94
N GLU A 63 16.46 -11.40 -10.64
CA GLU A 63 17.72 -10.84 -10.14
C GLU A 63 17.71 -9.32 -10.01
N LYS A 64 16.83 -8.63 -10.75
CA LYS A 64 16.70 -7.16 -10.76
C LYS A 64 15.63 -6.62 -9.82
N GLN A 65 14.80 -7.47 -9.23
CA GLN A 65 13.68 -7.04 -8.38
C GLN A 65 14.12 -6.17 -7.20
N GLU A 66 15.26 -6.49 -6.57
CA GLU A 66 15.77 -5.69 -5.45
C GLU A 66 16.22 -4.30 -5.93
N GLU A 67 16.97 -4.24 -7.02
CA GLU A 67 17.37 -2.97 -7.64
C GLU A 67 16.15 -2.12 -8.03
N LEU A 68 15.18 -2.73 -8.72
CA LEU A 68 13.92 -2.09 -9.10
C LEU A 68 13.21 -1.47 -7.90
N ILE A 69 13.03 -2.24 -6.82
CA ILE A 69 12.40 -1.74 -5.59
C ILE A 69 13.21 -0.58 -5.01
N GLY A 70 14.54 -0.67 -5.04
CA GLY A 70 15.43 0.38 -4.55
C GLY A 70 15.21 1.70 -5.30
N LEU A 71 15.20 1.64 -6.64
CA LEU A 71 14.94 2.79 -7.52
C LEU A 71 13.55 3.39 -7.27
N CYS A 72 12.52 2.55 -7.14
CA CYS A 72 11.17 2.99 -6.80
C CYS A 72 11.12 3.69 -5.43
N LEU A 73 11.82 3.18 -4.42
CA LEU A 73 11.89 3.81 -3.09
C LEU A 73 12.66 5.13 -3.11
N GLU A 74 13.76 5.23 -3.87
CA GLU A 74 14.45 6.51 -4.10
C GLU A 74 13.50 7.55 -4.71
N ARG A 75 12.69 7.12 -5.68
CA ARG A 75 11.69 8.00 -6.31
C ARG A 75 10.62 8.46 -5.32
N ILE A 76 10.10 7.56 -4.48
CA ILE A 76 9.13 7.92 -3.43
C ILE A 76 9.73 8.88 -2.40
N LEU A 77 10.97 8.65 -1.98
CA LEU A 77 11.68 9.53 -1.04
C LEU A 77 11.83 10.95 -1.59
N TRP A 78 12.05 11.11 -2.89
CA TRP A 78 12.07 12.40 -3.56
C TRP A 78 10.71 13.12 -3.50
N PHE A 79 9.59 12.40 -3.64
CA PHE A 79 8.27 13.02 -3.50
C PHE A 79 7.95 13.44 -2.07
N LEU A 80 8.47 12.73 -1.07
CA LEU A 80 8.31 13.09 0.34
C LEU A 80 9.12 14.32 0.74
N ASP A 81 10.30 14.50 0.16
CA ASP A 81 11.16 15.67 0.37
C ASP A 81 12.06 15.90 -0.86
N LYS A 82 11.72 16.93 -1.64
CA LYS A 82 12.42 17.30 -2.88
C LYS A 82 13.73 18.06 -2.63
N THR A 83 14.05 18.38 -1.37
CA THR A 83 15.23 19.19 -1.04
C THR A 83 16.46 18.36 -0.76
N VAL A 84 16.29 17.06 -0.47
CA VAL A 84 17.38 16.16 -0.09
C VAL A 84 17.33 14.88 -0.93
N ILE A 85 18.46 14.55 -1.54
CA ILE A 85 18.65 13.24 -2.19
C ILE A 85 18.85 12.19 -1.10
N ARG A 86 17.92 11.24 -1.01
CA ARG A 86 17.94 10.16 -0.02
C ARG A 86 17.92 8.81 -0.73
N LYS A 87 18.59 7.82 -0.11
CA LYS A 87 18.57 6.43 -0.56
C LYS A 87 17.89 5.53 0.46
N PRO A 88 17.13 4.50 0.03
CA PRO A 88 16.60 3.51 0.94
C PRO A 88 17.73 2.69 1.57
N LYS A 89 17.52 2.22 2.78
CA LYS A 89 18.39 1.22 3.41
C LYS A 89 18.17 -0.13 2.70
N PRO A 90 19.22 -0.95 2.49
CA PRO A 90 19.10 -2.24 1.81
C PRO A 90 17.97 -3.13 2.38
N MET A 91 17.85 -3.19 3.71
CA MET A 91 16.81 -3.99 4.35
C MET A 91 15.38 -3.47 4.11
N GLN A 92 15.17 -2.18 3.83
CA GLN A 92 13.85 -1.67 3.41
C GLN A 92 13.46 -2.23 2.04
N THR A 93 14.41 -2.24 1.11
CA THR A 93 14.26 -2.80 -0.23
C THR A 93 13.97 -4.30 -0.19
N GLN A 94 14.73 -5.05 0.61
CA GLN A 94 14.56 -6.50 0.77
C GLN A 94 13.20 -6.87 1.36
N ILE A 95 12.75 -6.15 2.40
CA ILE A 95 11.43 -6.36 2.99
C ILE A 95 10.34 -6.10 1.94
N LEU A 96 10.43 -4.99 1.20
CA LEU A 96 9.39 -4.65 0.25
C LEU A 96 9.37 -5.60 -0.96
N ARG A 97 10.53 -6.04 -1.44
CA ARG A 97 10.66 -7.13 -2.43
C ARG A 97 9.96 -8.40 -1.94
N ARG A 98 10.21 -8.80 -0.70
CA ARG A 98 9.60 -9.98 -0.06
C ARG A 98 8.08 -9.85 0.05
N LEU A 99 7.57 -8.67 0.41
CA LEU A 99 6.13 -8.42 0.52
C LEU A 99 5.45 -8.43 -0.86
N ILE A 100 6.04 -7.78 -1.87
CA ILE A 100 5.44 -7.59 -3.19
C ILE A 100 5.53 -8.86 -4.04
N TYR A 101 6.75 -9.39 -4.23
CA TYR A 101 6.99 -10.53 -5.12
C TYR A 101 6.89 -11.86 -4.38
N GLY A 102 7.48 -11.91 -3.18
CA GLY A 102 7.47 -13.13 -2.35
C GLY A 102 6.13 -13.39 -1.66
N LYS A 103 5.24 -12.38 -1.57
CA LYS A 103 3.91 -12.46 -0.92
C LYS A 103 3.97 -13.15 0.46
N SER A 104 5.04 -12.89 1.20
CA SER A 104 5.37 -13.63 2.42
C SER A 104 5.15 -12.78 3.66
N ASP A 105 4.55 -13.39 4.69
CA ASP A 105 4.49 -12.81 6.03
C ASP A 105 5.89 -12.45 6.52
N THR A 106 6.00 -11.28 7.15
CA THR A 106 7.27 -10.67 7.52
C THR A 106 7.18 -10.02 8.89
N LEU A 107 8.02 -10.51 9.82
CA LEU A 107 8.26 -9.87 11.11
C LEU A 107 9.48 -8.96 10.99
N CYS A 108 9.27 -7.64 11.05
CA CYS A 108 10.35 -6.66 10.99
C CYS A 108 10.75 -6.23 12.41
N ILE A 109 11.92 -6.67 12.88
CA ILE A 109 12.51 -6.22 14.13
C ILE A 109 13.55 -5.15 13.78
N ALA A 110 13.22 -3.89 14.07
CA ALA A 110 14.09 -2.76 13.78
C ALA A 110 14.00 -1.68 14.86
N ARG A 111 15.12 -1.00 15.12
CA ARG A 111 15.19 0.12 16.07
C ARG A 111 14.31 1.29 15.59
N THR A 112 13.84 2.10 16.53
CA THR A 112 13.16 3.38 16.22
C THR A 112 14.01 4.24 15.29
N GLY A 113 13.39 4.96 14.36
CA GLY A 113 14.11 5.74 13.35
C GLY A 113 14.72 4.89 12.22
N PHE A 114 14.49 3.56 12.18
CA PHE A 114 14.91 2.74 11.05
C PHE A 114 14.25 3.20 9.72
N GLY A 115 13.05 3.80 9.80
CA GLY A 115 12.29 4.23 8.64
C GLY A 115 11.28 3.17 8.17
N LYS A 116 10.62 2.48 9.12
CA LYS A 116 9.62 1.45 8.83
C LYS A 116 8.48 2.00 7.96
N SER A 117 8.05 3.24 8.22
CA SER A 117 6.97 3.90 7.49
C SER A 117 7.20 3.97 5.98
N LEU A 118 8.45 4.13 5.52
CA LEU A 118 8.75 4.11 4.08
C LEU A 118 8.32 2.79 3.42
N ILE A 119 8.54 1.66 4.08
CA ILE A 119 8.15 0.34 3.58
C ILE A 119 6.62 0.27 3.45
N LEU A 120 5.92 0.71 4.50
CA LEU A 120 4.47 0.61 4.61
C LEU A 120 3.77 1.54 3.60
N HIS A 121 4.19 2.80 3.52
CA HIS A 121 3.61 3.79 2.60
C HIS A 121 3.86 3.41 1.14
N SER A 122 5.04 2.85 0.84
CA SER A 122 5.41 2.51 -0.53
C SER A 122 4.67 1.30 -1.06
N PHE A 123 4.23 0.37 -0.20
CA PHE A 123 3.55 -0.85 -0.65
C PHE A 123 2.30 -0.53 -1.48
N SER A 124 1.39 0.32 -0.98
CA SER A 124 0.18 0.69 -1.72
C SER A 124 0.49 1.47 -3.00
N VAL A 125 1.51 2.34 -2.94
CA VAL A 125 1.95 3.13 -4.11
C VAL A 125 2.48 2.24 -5.22
N LEU A 126 3.19 1.16 -4.87
CA LEU A 126 3.85 0.26 -5.82
C LEU A 126 2.99 -0.90 -6.31
N THR A 127 1.94 -1.27 -5.57
CA THR A 127 1.07 -2.40 -5.92
C THR A 127 -0.33 -1.97 -6.35
N GLY A 128 -0.75 -0.75 -6.00
CA GLY A 128 -2.12 -0.29 -6.15
C GLY A 128 -3.12 -1.00 -5.22
N LYS A 129 -2.62 -1.85 -4.32
CA LYS A 129 -3.42 -2.51 -3.28
C LYS A 129 -3.55 -1.61 -2.06
N ILE A 130 -4.51 -1.93 -1.20
CA ILE A 130 -4.76 -1.21 0.04
C ILE A 130 -3.84 -1.75 1.14
N THR A 131 -3.22 -0.83 1.88
CA THR A 131 -2.51 -1.12 3.13
C THR A 131 -3.41 -0.77 4.30
N LEU A 132 -3.74 -1.77 5.11
CA LEU A 132 -4.48 -1.63 6.36
C LEU A 132 -3.50 -1.67 7.52
N GLN A 133 -3.38 -0.59 8.29
CA GLN A 133 -2.39 -0.47 9.35
C GLN A 133 -3.05 -0.15 10.69
N ILE A 134 -2.86 -1.06 11.64
CA ILE A 134 -3.24 -0.88 13.03
C ILE A 134 -2.11 -0.12 13.74
N VAL A 135 -2.42 1.08 14.22
CA VAL A 135 -1.47 2.00 14.88
C VAL A 135 -1.84 2.12 16.36
N PRO A 136 -0.88 1.93 17.29
CA PRO A 136 -1.17 1.95 18.72
C PRO A 136 -1.40 3.36 19.28
N LEU A 137 -0.76 4.38 18.70
CA LEU A 137 -0.77 5.75 19.21
C LEU A 137 -1.36 6.71 18.17
N THR A 138 -2.34 7.51 18.59
CA THR A 138 -3.05 8.44 17.70
C THR A 138 -2.11 9.41 17.01
N LYS A 139 -1.20 10.05 17.76
CA LYS A 139 -0.24 11.02 17.23
C LYS A 139 0.68 10.43 16.16
N LEU A 140 1.12 9.18 16.35
CA LEU A 140 1.92 8.48 15.34
C LEU A 140 1.11 8.21 14.07
N GLY A 141 -0.18 7.88 14.21
CA GLY A 141 -1.10 7.72 13.09
C GLY A 141 -1.32 9.01 12.30
N GLU A 142 -1.45 10.15 12.98
CA GLU A 142 -1.58 11.48 12.36
C GLU A 142 -0.33 11.87 11.57
N GLU A 143 0.86 11.65 12.13
CA GLU A 143 2.13 11.91 11.46
C GLU A 143 2.26 11.07 10.17
N GLN A 144 1.91 9.78 10.24
CA GLN A 144 1.92 8.90 9.08
C GLN A 144 0.85 9.27 8.04
N PHE A 145 -0.34 9.65 8.48
CA PHE A 145 -1.41 10.13 7.60
C PHE A 145 -0.97 11.35 6.78
N GLU A 146 -0.35 12.35 7.43
CA GLU A 146 0.14 13.55 6.76
C GLU A 146 1.31 13.24 5.81
N ASP A 147 2.19 12.31 6.16
CA ASP A 147 3.27 11.87 5.25
C ASP A 147 2.75 11.16 4.01
N ILE A 148 1.75 10.27 4.16
CA ILE A 148 1.14 9.60 3.02
C ILE A 148 0.45 10.62 2.11
N LYS A 149 -0.26 11.60 2.66
CA LYS A 149 -0.99 12.62 1.91
C LYS A 149 -0.10 13.47 1.00
N LYS A 150 1.20 13.60 1.32
CA LYS A 150 2.19 14.26 0.45
C LYS A 150 2.50 13.46 -0.81
N LEU A 151 2.26 12.15 -0.81
CA LEU A 151 2.50 11.28 -1.95
C LEU A 151 1.38 11.46 -3.00
N PRO A 152 1.72 11.77 -4.25
CA PRO A 152 0.74 11.90 -5.32
C PRO A 152 -0.19 10.68 -5.45
N ARG A 153 -1.49 10.96 -5.70
CA ARG A 153 -2.52 9.95 -5.97
C ARG A 153 -2.72 8.91 -4.86
N THR A 154 -2.28 9.21 -3.64
CA THR A 154 -2.70 8.49 -2.46
C THR A 154 -3.99 9.09 -1.89
N SER A 155 -4.80 8.24 -1.25
CA SER A 155 -5.96 8.65 -0.48
C SER A 155 -5.89 7.91 0.85
N PRO A 156 -5.13 8.44 1.83
CA PRO A 156 -5.13 7.87 3.16
C PRO A 156 -6.43 8.22 3.89
N CYS A 157 -6.88 7.35 4.79
CA CYS A 157 -7.81 7.68 5.85
C CYS A 157 -7.24 7.30 7.20
N PHE A 158 -7.56 8.09 8.23
CA PHE A 158 -7.22 7.78 9.60
C PHE A 158 -8.50 7.68 10.43
N LEU A 159 -8.76 6.51 10.99
CA LEU A 159 -9.86 6.25 11.91
C LEU A 159 -9.36 6.39 13.35
N ASN A 160 -9.55 7.58 13.91
CA ASN A 160 -9.32 7.92 15.31
C ASN A 160 -10.67 8.01 16.06
N SER A 161 -10.65 8.46 17.32
CA SER A 161 -11.82 8.66 18.19
C SER A 161 -12.67 9.90 17.83
N GLU A 162 -12.84 10.22 16.55
CA GLU A 162 -13.71 11.28 16.05
C GLU A 162 -15.21 10.94 16.17
N SER A 163 -16.08 11.91 15.88
CA SER A 163 -17.53 11.80 16.08
C SER A 163 -18.13 10.60 15.33
N MET A 164 -19.10 9.91 15.95
CA MET A 164 -19.73 8.68 15.43
C MET A 164 -20.32 8.80 14.01
N LYS A 165 -20.75 10.01 13.61
CA LYS A 165 -21.33 10.26 12.27
C LYS A 165 -20.25 10.34 11.19
N GLU A 166 -19.12 10.96 11.48
CA GLU A 166 -17.99 11.04 10.55
C GLU A 166 -17.36 9.66 10.37
N GLN A 167 -17.19 8.90 11.46
CA GLN A 167 -16.71 7.52 11.39
C GLN A 167 -17.59 6.63 10.51
N SER A 168 -18.93 6.75 10.58
CA SER A 168 -19.81 5.92 9.75
C SER A 168 -19.60 6.15 8.25
N LYS A 169 -19.41 7.41 7.83
CA LYS A 169 -19.15 7.74 6.43
C LYS A 169 -17.80 7.20 5.95
N ILE A 170 -16.76 7.33 6.78
CA ILE A 170 -15.43 6.82 6.47
C ILE A 170 -15.46 5.29 6.35
N ILE A 171 -16.17 4.60 7.26
CA ILE A 171 -16.32 3.13 7.21
C ILE A 171 -17.05 2.69 5.94
N ASP A 172 -18.09 3.41 5.51
CA ASP A 172 -18.78 3.12 4.25
C ASP A 172 -17.83 3.28 3.04
N GLN A 173 -16.99 4.31 3.02
CA GLN A 173 -15.97 4.53 1.98
C GLN A 173 -14.87 3.46 2.02
N ILE A 174 -14.47 3.03 3.20
CA ILE A 174 -13.56 1.90 3.39
C ILE A 174 -14.17 0.61 2.81
N SER A 175 -15.44 0.31 3.08
CA SER A 175 -16.09 -0.88 2.55
C SER A 175 -16.14 -0.92 1.01
N LYS A 176 -16.15 0.27 0.38
CA LYS A 176 -16.06 0.51 -1.06
C LYS A 176 -14.64 0.62 -1.58
N GLY A 177 -13.64 0.44 -0.72
CA GLY A 177 -12.20 0.50 -1.01
C GLY A 177 -11.75 1.79 -1.69
N ASP A 178 -12.32 2.93 -1.28
CA ASP A 178 -12.03 4.24 -1.84
C ASP A 178 -10.65 4.79 -1.43
N TYR A 179 -9.98 4.15 -0.47
CA TYR A 179 -8.71 4.57 0.11
C TYR A 179 -7.53 3.70 -0.32
N THR A 180 -6.33 4.28 -0.38
CA THR A 180 -5.08 3.53 -0.63
C THR A 180 -4.41 3.07 0.66
N HIS A 181 -4.63 3.80 1.76
CA HIS A 181 -4.11 3.48 3.09
C HIS A 181 -5.20 3.69 4.12
N ILE A 182 -5.36 2.72 5.03
CA ILE A 182 -6.32 2.78 6.12
C ILE A 182 -5.53 2.66 7.41
N LEU A 183 -5.40 3.76 8.14
CA LEU A 183 -4.79 3.82 9.46
C LEU A 183 -5.90 3.76 10.51
N LEU A 184 -5.76 2.93 11.53
CA LEU A 184 -6.78 2.84 12.58
C LEU A 184 -6.18 2.41 13.93
N GLY A 185 -6.76 2.92 15.01
CA GLY A 185 -6.45 2.45 16.37
C GLY A 185 -6.98 1.05 16.66
N LEU A 186 -6.43 0.40 17.70
CA LEU A 186 -6.86 -0.93 18.16
C LEU A 186 -8.36 -1.01 18.49
N GLU A 187 -8.88 0.02 19.17
CA GLU A 187 -10.30 0.10 19.53
C GLU A 187 -11.20 0.13 18.29
N GLN A 188 -10.82 0.92 17.28
CA GLN A 188 -11.56 1.02 16.02
C GLN A 188 -11.50 -0.29 15.23
N ALA A 189 -10.34 -0.96 15.23
CA ALA A 189 -10.16 -2.27 14.61
C ALA A 189 -11.04 -3.34 15.27
N ALA A 190 -11.25 -3.25 16.58
CA ALA A 190 -12.11 -4.16 17.34
C ALA A 190 -13.61 -3.86 17.19
N SER A 191 -13.98 -2.69 16.65
CA SER A 191 -15.38 -2.26 16.55
C SER A 191 -16.23 -3.17 15.65
N PRO A 192 -17.51 -3.42 16.00
CA PRO A 192 -18.40 -4.23 15.16
C PRO A 192 -18.58 -3.66 13.75
N LYS A 193 -18.72 -2.33 13.63
CA LYS A 193 -18.90 -1.65 12.33
C LYS A 193 -17.72 -1.89 11.39
N PHE A 194 -16.49 -1.78 11.90
CA PHE A 194 -15.31 -2.03 11.08
C PHE A 194 -15.19 -3.50 10.70
N LYS A 195 -15.48 -4.43 11.62
CA LYS A 195 -15.55 -5.87 11.32
C LYS A 195 -16.56 -6.20 10.23
N ASP A 196 -17.70 -5.51 10.21
CA ASP A 196 -18.69 -5.67 9.15
C ASP A 196 -18.20 -5.11 7.82
N ALA A 197 -17.53 -3.96 7.80
CA ALA A 197 -16.90 -3.43 6.59
C ALA A 197 -15.85 -4.38 6.01
N LEU A 198 -15.06 -5.07 6.85
CA LEU A 198 -14.10 -6.09 6.42
C LEU A 198 -14.75 -7.32 5.76
N LYS A 199 -16.06 -7.55 5.92
CA LYS A 199 -16.78 -8.63 5.22
C LYS A 199 -17.10 -8.27 3.76
N SER A 200 -16.92 -7.01 3.35
CA SER A 200 -17.10 -6.57 1.97
C SER A 200 -16.08 -7.25 1.05
N SER A 201 -16.57 -7.96 0.03
CA SER A 201 -15.72 -8.60 -1.00
C SER A 201 -14.93 -7.57 -1.83
N ASP A 202 -15.51 -6.38 -2.05
CA ASP A 202 -14.88 -5.27 -2.75
C ASP A 202 -13.67 -4.70 -1.98
N LEU A 203 -13.71 -4.77 -0.65
CA LEU A 203 -12.59 -4.37 0.21
C LEU A 203 -11.55 -5.50 0.28
N GLN A 204 -11.97 -6.72 0.58
CA GLN A 204 -11.06 -7.88 0.71
C GLN A 204 -10.20 -8.10 -0.53
N SER A 205 -10.78 -7.99 -1.72
CA SER A 205 -10.03 -8.18 -2.98
C SER A 205 -8.98 -7.09 -3.25
N ARG A 206 -9.11 -5.93 -2.59
CA ARG A 206 -8.20 -4.79 -2.74
C ARG A 206 -7.15 -4.69 -1.64
N ILE A 207 -7.38 -5.23 -0.45
CA ILE A 207 -6.35 -5.30 0.60
C ILE A 207 -5.20 -6.19 0.10
N GLY A 208 -3.98 -5.64 0.12
CA GLY A 208 -2.76 -6.37 -0.21
C GLY A 208 -1.79 -6.49 0.95
N LEU A 209 -1.91 -5.63 1.97
CA LEU A 209 -1.07 -5.65 3.14
C LEU A 209 -1.87 -5.30 4.39
N ILE A 210 -1.69 -6.10 5.44
CA ILE A 210 -2.17 -5.79 6.79
C ILE A 210 -0.93 -5.62 7.67
N VAL A 211 -0.89 -4.51 8.40
CA VAL A 211 0.24 -4.12 9.23
C VAL A 211 -0.22 -3.97 10.67
N ILE A 212 0.55 -4.56 11.57
CA ILE A 212 0.42 -4.36 13.00
C ILE A 212 1.66 -3.61 13.45
N ASP A 213 1.52 -2.33 13.73
CA ASP A 213 2.63 -1.54 14.26
C ASP A 213 2.81 -1.80 15.76
N GLU A 214 4.05 -1.75 16.23
CA GLU A 214 4.43 -2.09 17.61
C GLU A 214 3.84 -3.42 18.11
N CYS A 215 4.02 -4.48 17.31
CA CYS A 215 3.49 -5.83 17.57
C CYS A 215 3.89 -6.42 18.94
N TYR A 216 4.89 -5.87 19.63
CA TYR A 216 5.22 -6.26 21.00
C TYR A 216 4.11 -5.97 22.01
N LEU A 217 3.12 -5.12 21.67
CA LEU A 217 1.95 -4.83 22.50
C LEU A 217 0.89 -5.95 22.49
N ILE A 218 1.07 -7.01 21.69
CA ILE A 218 0.11 -8.12 21.53
C ILE A 218 0.50 -9.36 22.37
N VAL A 219 1.55 -9.24 23.19
CA VAL A 219 2.07 -10.33 24.02
C VAL A 219 1.21 -10.54 25.27
#